data_AF-A0A089IF43-F1
#
_entry.id   AF-A0A089IF43-F1
#
_cell.length_a   1.000
_cell.length_b   1.000
_cell.length_c   1.000
_cell.angle_alpha   90.00
_cell.angle_beta   90.00
_cell.angle_gamma   90.00
#
_symmetry.space_group_name_H-M   'P 1'
#
loop_
_entity.id
_entity.type
_entity.pdbx_description
1 polymer ?
#
loop_
_entity_poly.entity_id
_entity_poly.type
_entity_poly.pdbx_seq_one_letter_code
_entity_poly.pdbx_strand_id
1 'polypeptide(L)'
;MDTVIKTTTAPEYMASHTNRNTLTFAEAWDEVFERAISKDKLYAECRAGRIPHMKIGSKLLFRRATLEAWISEQETANFKS
;
A
#
# COMPACT_ATOMS: atom_id res chain seq x y z
N MET A 1 29.17 -12.76 -36.18
CA MET A 1 27.69 -12.85 -36.17
C MET A 1 27.35 -12.78 -34.70
N ASP A 2 27.39 -11.56 -34.15
CA ASP A 2 27.52 -11.35 -32.72
C ASP A 2 26.27 -10.61 -32.26
N THR A 3 25.38 -11.37 -31.66
CA THR A 3 24.09 -10.94 -31.14
C THR A 3 24.33 -9.93 -30.01
N VAL A 4 24.09 -8.65 -30.30
CA VAL A 4 24.03 -7.59 -29.30
C VAL A 4 22.80 -7.84 -28.42
N ILE A 5 23.02 -8.33 -27.21
CA ILE A 5 22.00 -8.44 -26.18
C ILE A 5 21.67 -7.01 -25.75
N LYS A 6 20.52 -6.48 -26.20
CA LYS A 6 19.97 -5.23 -25.68
C LYS A 6 19.73 -5.44 -24.18
N THR A 7 20.53 -4.79 -23.35
CA THR A 7 20.24 -4.62 -21.92
C THR A 7 18.87 -3.97 -21.80
N THR A 8 17.89 -4.70 -21.29
CA THR A 8 16.60 -4.15 -20.87
C THR A 8 16.87 -3.13 -19.78
N THR A 9 16.84 -1.85 -20.13
CA THR A 9 16.86 -0.75 -19.18
C THR A 9 15.61 -0.87 -18.33
N ALA A 10 15.79 -1.31 -17.07
CA ALA A 10 14.74 -1.24 -16.07
C ALA A 10 14.29 0.24 -16.00
N PRO A 11 13.00 0.52 -16.18
CA PRO A 11 12.55 1.88 -16.41
C PRO A 11 12.66 2.75 -15.15
N GLU A 12 12.97 4.02 -15.40
CA GLU A 12 13.36 5.10 -14.48
C GLU A 12 12.38 5.37 -13.32
N TYR A 13 11.20 4.74 -13.32
CA TYR A 13 10.20 4.81 -12.25
C TYR A 13 10.47 3.88 -11.06
N MET A 14 11.60 3.18 -11.02
CA MET A 14 12.16 2.59 -9.80
C MET A 14 12.76 3.68 -8.89
N ALA A 15 12.03 4.79 -8.68
CA ALA A 15 12.40 5.85 -7.78
C ALA A 15 12.44 5.31 -6.35
N SER A 16 13.62 4.84 -5.95
CA SER A 16 14.03 4.54 -4.58
C SER A 16 12.89 4.02 -3.69
N HIS A 17 12.52 2.75 -3.84
CA HIS A 17 11.84 2.03 -2.75
C HIS A 17 12.87 1.80 -1.63
N THR A 18 13.33 2.89 -1.01
CA THR A 18 13.77 2.83 0.38
C THR A 18 12.63 2.14 1.08
N ASN A 19 12.91 0.97 1.65
CA ASN A 19 11.96 0.10 2.34
C ASN A 19 11.40 0.82 3.58
N ARG A 20 10.61 1.86 3.32
CA ARG A 20 9.99 2.70 4.34
C ARG A 20 8.83 1.89 4.86
N ASN A 21 8.96 1.47 6.11
CA ASN A 21 7.90 0.74 6.80
C ASN A 21 6.67 1.62 7.07
N THR A 22 6.75 2.94 6.85
CA THR A 22 5.65 3.88 7.07
C THR A 22 5.20 4.50 5.74
N LEU A 23 3.90 4.42 5.49
CA LEU A 23 3.22 4.97 4.33
C LEU A 23 2.32 6.13 4.75
N THR A 24 2.28 7.17 3.93
CA THR A 24 1.26 8.20 3.99
C THR A 24 -0.07 7.65 3.45
N PHE A 25 -1.14 8.41 3.65
CA PHE A 25 -2.46 8.08 3.08
C PHE A 25 -2.44 7.85 1.56
N ALA A 26 -1.73 8.70 0.82
CA ALA A 26 -1.66 8.58 -0.64
C ALA A 26 -0.86 7.34 -1.06
N GLU A 27 0.27 7.08 -0.40
CA GLU A 27 1.11 5.90 -0.64
C GLU A 27 0.35 4.61 -0.29
N ALA A 28 -0.35 4.54 0.84
CA ALA A 28 -1.15 3.37 1.19
C ALA A 28 -2.27 3.11 0.16
N TRP A 29 -2.97 4.16 -0.28
CA TRP A 29 -4.01 4.06 -1.30
C TRP A 29 -3.50 3.54 -2.65
N ASP A 30 -2.31 3.97 -3.05
CA ASP A 30 -1.70 3.62 -4.33
C ASP A 30 -1.00 2.25 -4.27
N GLU A 31 -0.19 2.01 -3.24
CA GLU A 31 0.71 0.85 -3.17
C GLU A 31 0.11 -0.38 -2.50
N VAL A 32 -0.77 -0.22 -1.51
CA VAL A 32 -1.34 -1.35 -0.75
C VAL A 32 -2.75 -1.67 -1.22
N PHE A 33 -3.56 -0.63 -1.45
CA PHE A 33 -4.93 -0.80 -1.94
C PHE A 33 -5.02 -0.78 -3.46
N GLU A 34 -3.92 -0.56 -4.18
CA GLU A 34 -3.84 -0.58 -5.65
C GLU A 34 -4.95 0.24 -6.33
N ARG A 35 -5.38 1.33 -5.68
CA ARG A 35 -6.53 2.16 -6.10
C ARG A 35 -7.85 1.41 -6.28
N ALA A 36 -7.98 0.20 -5.73
CA ALA A 36 -9.19 -0.62 -5.80
C ALA A 36 -10.39 0.01 -5.06
N ILE A 37 -10.12 0.93 -4.13
CA ILE A 37 -11.15 1.72 -3.42
C ILE A 37 -10.90 3.22 -3.59
N SER A 38 -11.96 4.03 -3.48
CA SER A 38 -11.81 5.48 -3.51
C SER A 38 -11.09 6.00 -2.25
N LYS A 39 -10.43 7.16 -2.37
CA LYS A 39 -9.81 7.85 -1.23
C LYS A 39 -10.84 8.17 -0.15
N ASP A 40 -12.03 8.61 -0.52
CA ASP A 40 -13.08 8.92 0.45
C ASP A 40 -13.52 7.69 1.24
N LYS A 41 -13.63 6.53 0.56
CA LYS A 41 -13.92 5.26 1.21
C LYS A 41 -12.79 4.90 2.17
N LEU A 42 -11.53 4.90 1.72
CA LEU A 42 -10.38 4.62 2.58
C LEU A 42 -10.35 5.53 3.82
N TYR A 43 -10.59 6.83 3.63
CA TYR A 43 -10.66 7.80 4.72
C TYR A 43 -11.82 7.50 5.69
N ALA A 44 -13.00 7.18 5.16
CA ALA A 44 -14.16 6.81 5.98
C ALA A 44 -13.91 5.53 6.80
N GLU A 45 -13.24 4.55 6.21
CA GLU A 45 -12.85 3.31 6.89
C GLU A 45 -11.81 3.56 8.01
N CYS A 46 -10.85 4.46 7.77
CA CYS A 46 -9.92 4.92 8.81
C CYS A 46 -10.66 5.67 9.93
N ARG A 47 -11.55 6.59 9.56
CA ARG A 47 -12.38 7.37 10.51
C ARG A 47 -13.25 6.47 11.38
N ALA A 48 -13.77 5.38 10.80
CA ALA A 48 -14.57 4.37 11.49
C ALA A 48 -13.74 3.42 12.36
N GLY A 49 -12.40 3.50 12.32
CA GLY A 49 -11.51 2.64 13.10
C GLY A 49 -11.43 1.20 12.59
N ARG A 50 -11.85 0.92 11.35
CA ARG A 50 -11.84 -0.43 10.76
C ARG A 50 -10.50 -0.80 10.15
N ILE A 51 -9.80 0.19 9.58
CA ILE A 51 -8.45 0.02 9.04
C ILE A 51 -7.42 0.48 10.07
N PRO A 52 -6.40 -0.34 10.39
CA PRO A 52 -5.36 0.05 11.34
C PRO A 52 -4.53 1.20 10.79
N HIS A 53 -4.43 2.29 11.57
CA HIS A 53 -3.72 3.48 11.19
C HIS A 53 -3.17 4.23 12.41
N MET A 54 -2.19 5.09 12.17
CA MET A 54 -1.72 6.08 13.14
C MET A 54 -2.18 7.47 12.70
N LYS A 55 -2.84 8.18 13.61
CA LYS A 55 -3.25 9.57 13.37
C LYS A 55 -2.32 10.52 14.12
N ILE A 56 -1.61 11.37 13.38
CA ILE A 56 -0.73 12.41 13.93
C ILE A 56 -1.22 13.77 13.44
N GLY A 57 -1.96 14.47 14.30
CA GLY A 57 -2.66 15.70 13.92
C GLY A 57 -3.67 15.45 12.80
N SER A 58 -3.47 16.12 11.66
CA SER A 58 -4.28 15.94 10.45
C SER A 58 -3.80 14.82 9.52
N LYS A 59 -2.65 14.20 9.80
CA LYS A 59 -2.06 13.18 8.94
C LYS A 59 -2.47 11.77 9.38
N LEU A 60 -2.77 10.93 8.38
CA LEU A 60 -2.92 9.49 8.53
C LEU A 60 -1.66 8.81 8.00
N LEU A 61 -1.06 7.97 8.83
CA LEU A 61 0.10 7.17 8.52
C LEU A 61 -0.20 5.70 8.76
N PHE A 62 0.43 4.84 7.99
CA PHE A 62 0.20 3.40 8.01
C PHE A 62 1.54 2.70 8.12
N ARG A 63 1.59 1.62 8.92
CA ARG A 63 2.72 0.71 8.83
C ARG A 63 2.42 -0.34 7.77
N ARG A 64 3.34 -0.55 6.84
CA ARG A 64 3.18 -1.52 5.75
C ARG A 64 2.86 -2.92 6.29
N ALA A 65 3.72 -3.42 7.17
CA ALA A 65 3.56 -4.75 7.75
C ALA A 65 2.22 -4.92 8.50
N THR A 66 1.71 -3.84 9.12
CA THR A 66 0.42 -3.86 9.82
C THR A 66 -0.76 -3.93 8.85
N LEU A 67 -0.71 -3.18 7.74
CA LEU A 67 -1.75 -3.25 6.72
C LEU A 67 -1.77 -4.63 6.04
N GLU A 68 -0.61 -5.17 5.68
CA GLU A 68 -0.51 -6.50 5.06
C GLU A 68 -1.07 -7.60 5.96
N ALA A 69 -0.69 -7.60 7.24
CA ALA A 69 -1.23 -8.55 8.21
C ALA A 69 -2.76 -8.41 8.35
N TRP A 70 -3.25 -7.18 8.45
CA TRP A 70 -4.69 -6.91 8.54
C TRP A 70 -5.46 -7.39 7.31
N ILE A 71 -4.94 -7.19 6.10
CA ILE A 71 -5.57 -7.70 4.87
C ILE A 71 -5.67 -9.23 4.92
N SER A 72 -4.59 -9.92 5.28
CA SER A 72 -4.58 -11.38 5.39
C SER A 72 -5.59 -11.89 6.44
N GLU A 73 -5.73 -11.18 7.56
CA GLU A 73 -6.76 -11.47 8.56
C GLU A 73 -8.18 -11.27 8.01
N GLN A 74 -8.44 -10.20 7.25
CA GLN A 74 -9.74 -9.97 6.61
C GLN A 74 -10.07 -11.06 5.59
N GLU A 75 -9.12 -11.45 4.75
CA GLU A 75 -9.29 -12.54 3.80
C GLU A 75 -9.64 -13.85 4.50
N THR A 76 -8.93 -14.18 5.58
CA THR A 76 -9.17 -15.38 6.38
C THR A 76 -10.55 -15.35 7.06
N ALA A 77 -10.95 -14.20 7.59
CA ALA A 77 -12.25 -14.02 8.24
C ALA A 77 -13.40 -14.17 7.24
N ASN A 78 -13.26 -13.59 6.04
CA ASN A 78 -14.28 -13.60 5.00
C ASN A 78 -14.36 -14.94 4.26
N PHE A 79 -13.24 -15.65 4.08
CA PHE A 79 -13.21 -16.97 3.44
C PHE A 79 -13.95 -18.05 4.25
N LYS A 80 -14.07 -17.87 5.57
CA LYS A 80 -14.79 -18.78 6.47
C LYS A 80 -16.29 -18.48 6.59
N SER A 81 -16.79 -17.44 5.93
CA SER A 81 -18.20 -17.05 5.91
C SER A 81 -18.92 -17.54 4.65
#